data_AF-A0A3B9ER95-F1
#
_entry.id   AF-A0A3B9ER95-F1
#
_cell.length_a   1.000
_cell.length_b   1.000
_cell.length_c   1.000
_cell.angle_alpha   90.00
_cell.angle_beta   90.00
_cell.angle_gamma   90.00
#
_symmetry.space_group_name_H-M   'P 1'
#
loop_
_entity.id
_entity.type
_entity.pdbx_description
1 polymer ?
#
loop_
_entity_poly.entity_id
_entity_poly.type
_entity_poly.pdbx_seq_one_letter_code
_entity_poly.pdbx_strand_id
1 'polypeptide(L)'
;QGEIAREDTLLMVVGRGTNDSDANSNVNKVARMLWEGMDFGWAEVSYSGVAYPLVDEGLKKAVKLGYKRIIVFPYFLFTGILVNRIYRWADECGEAHPDIQMVKASYLNDQEDLIDCFADRVEEVLLGDNKMNCLLCKYREQIIGYEDEVGVPQVGHHHHVVGVGTDGHGAEDHGVYHGKHGHHHGHSHDHSHDHAHGHSHGHDHGHAHSHDDKS
;
A
#
# COMPACT_ATOMS: atom_id res chain seq x y z
N GLN A 1 2.35 17.81 -28.86
CA GLN A 1 1.46 18.12 -27.71
C GLN A 1 2.33 18.75 -26.65
N GLY A 2 1.87 19.84 -26.00
CA GLY A 2 2.67 20.62 -25.06
C GLY A 2 3.16 19.81 -23.87
N GLU A 3 4.23 20.29 -23.23
CA GLU A 3 4.80 19.67 -22.05
C GLU A 3 3.87 19.90 -20.86
N ILE A 4 3.21 18.84 -20.38
CA ILE A 4 2.46 18.84 -19.11
C ILE A 4 3.43 18.49 -18.00
N ALA A 5 3.48 19.31 -16.94
CA ALA A 5 4.34 19.10 -15.79
C ALA A 5 4.00 17.81 -15.03
N ARG A 6 4.98 17.26 -14.31
CA ARG A 6 4.78 16.02 -13.53
C ARG A 6 3.78 16.21 -12.38
N GLU A 7 3.76 17.38 -11.75
CA GLU A 7 2.76 17.76 -10.74
C GLU A 7 1.31 17.77 -11.27
N ASP A 8 1.13 17.97 -12.57
CA ASP A 8 -0.17 17.90 -13.28
C ASP A 8 -0.45 16.50 -13.86
N THR A 9 0.39 15.51 -13.55
CA THR A 9 0.36 14.16 -14.10
C THR A 9 0.13 13.11 -13.02
N LEU A 10 -0.81 12.20 -13.27
CA LEU A 10 -0.99 10.98 -12.49
C LEU A 10 -0.20 9.82 -13.13
N LEU A 11 0.58 9.12 -12.31
CA LEU A 11 1.27 7.89 -12.71
C LEU A 11 0.45 6.65 -12.28
N MET A 12 0.02 5.84 -13.22
CA MET A 12 -0.60 4.54 -12.93
C MET A 12 0.41 3.43 -13.14
N VAL A 13 0.87 2.81 -12.05
CA VAL A 13 1.75 1.64 -12.12
C VAL A 13 0.91 0.38 -12.17
N VAL A 14 1.08 -0.42 -13.21
CA VAL A 14 0.30 -1.63 -13.43
C VAL A 14 1.14 -2.87 -13.18
N GLY A 15 0.83 -3.61 -12.13
CA GLY A 15 1.42 -4.91 -11.84
C GLY A 15 0.63 -6.07 -12.43
N ARG A 16 1.22 -7.28 -12.40
CA ARG A 16 0.46 -8.50 -12.71
C ARG A 16 -0.68 -8.73 -11.72
N GLY A 17 -0.38 -8.54 -10.43
CA GLY A 17 -1.22 -8.89 -9.29
C GLY A 17 -1.10 -10.37 -8.96
N THR A 18 -1.11 -10.69 -7.67
CA THR A 18 -1.08 -12.07 -7.14
C THR A 18 -1.96 -12.17 -5.89
N ASN A 19 -2.16 -13.38 -5.35
CA ASN A 19 -2.83 -13.58 -4.06
C ASN A 19 -1.88 -13.39 -2.86
N ASP A 20 -0.59 -13.19 -3.09
CA ASP A 20 0.41 -12.88 -2.09
C ASP A 20 0.49 -11.35 -1.89
N SER A 21 0.17 -10.90 -0.68
CA SER A 21 0.20 -9.49 -0.30
C SER A 21 1.60 -8.91 -0.29
N ASP A 22 2.63 -9.70 0.03
CA ASP A 22 4.01 -9.23 0.05
C ASP A 22 4.47 -8.87 -1.38
N ALA A 23 4.21 -9.76 -2.34
CA ALA A 23 4.47 -9.51 -3.76
C ALA A 23 3.72 -8.27 -4.29
N ASN A 24 2.45 -8.07 -3.89
CA ASN A 24 1.69 -6.88 -4.27
C ASN A 24 2.22 -5.60 -3.60
N SER A 25 2.75 -5.71 -2.38
CA SER A 25 3.35 -4.57 -1.66
C SER A 25 4.58 -4.02 -2.40
N ASN A 26 5.35 -4.88 -3.08
CA ASN A 26 6.48 -4.45 -3.91
C ASN A 26 6.07 -3.55 -5.07
N VAL A 27 4.91 -3.81 -5.71
CA VAL A 27 4.38 -2.93 -6.77
C VAL A 27 4.03 -1.55 -6.21
N ASN A 28 3.43 -1.52 -5.02
CA ASN A 28 3.12 -0.28 -4.32
C ASN A 28 4.39 0.47 -3.92
N LYS A 29 5.41 -0.24 -3.45
CA LYS A 29 6.71 0.34 -3.10
C LYS A 29 7.36 1.00 -4.32
N VAL A 30 7.39 0.32 -5.46
CA VAL A 30 7.89 0.89 -6.74
C VAL A 30 7.07 2.12 -7.15
N ALA A 31 5.74 2.04 -7.06
CA ALA A 31 4.88 3.18 -7.40
C ALA A 31 5.17 4.41 -6.53
N ARG A 32 5.41 4.23 -5.23
CA ARG A 32 5.77 5.32 -4.32
C ARG A 32 7.15 5.90 -4.63
N MET A 33 8.15 5.04 -4.88
CA MET A 33 9.49 5.48 -5.27
C MET A 33 9.46 6.33 -6.55
N LEU A 34 8.73 5.89 -7.58
CA LEU A 34 8.60 6.63 -8.83
C LEU A 34 7.80 7.92 -8.65
N TRP A 35 6.70 7.88 -7.90
CA TRP A 35 5.88 9.05 -7.66
C TRP A 35 6.66 10.14 -6.94
N GLU A 36 7.15 9.83 -5.74
CA GLU A 36 7.79 10.80 -4.85
C GLU A 36 9.17 11.19 -5.38
N GLY A 37 9.93 10.25 -5.93
CA GLY A 37 11.27 10.52 -6.45
C GLY A 37 11.28 11.32 -7.76
N MET A 38 10.20 11.28 -8.55
CA MET A 38 10.12 12.01 -9.82
C MET A 38 9.18 13.23 -9.76
N ASP A 39 8.58 13.53 -8.61
CA ASP A 39 7.64 14.63 -8.40
C ASP A 39 6.36 14.56 -9.25
N PHE A 40 5.76 13.37 -9.37
CA PHE A 40 4.40 13.27 -9.94
C PHE A 40 3.36 13.90 -9.00
N GLY A 41 2.26 14.40 -9.56
CA GLY A 41 1.16 14.96 -8.76
C GLY A 41 0.45 13.88 -7.93
N TRP A 42 0.30 12.69 -8.52
CA TRP A 42 -0.28 11.52 -7.85
C TRP A 42 0.21 10.22 -8.48
N ALA A 43 0.03 9.12 -7.75
CA ALA A 43 0.12 7.80 -8.34
C ALA A 43 -0.94 6.83 -7.84
N GLU A 44 -1.35 5.93 -8.73
CA GLU A 44 -2.28 4.84 -8.45
C GLU A 44 -1.63 3.51 -8.83
N VAL A 45 -1.97 2.45 -8.09
CA VAL A 45 -1.59 1.09 -8.45
C VAL A 45 -2.81 0.36 -8.98
N SER A 46 -2.64 -0.36 -10.08
CA SER A 46 -3.65 -1.27 -10.62
C SER A 46 -3.01 -2.57 -11.06
N TYR A 47 -3.84 -3.57 -11.33
CA TYR A 47 -3.37 -4.92 -11.66
C TYR A 47 -4.07 -5.46 -12.90
N SER A 48 -3.36 -6.32 -13.62
CA SER A 48 -3.87 -6.92 -14.86
C SER A 48 -4.92 -8.04 -14.65
N GLY A 49 -5.07 -8.57 -13.43
CA GLY A 49 -6.01 -9.68 -13.20
C GLY A 49 -6.24 -10.13 -11.76
N VAL A 50 -5.23 -10.64 -11.05
CA VAL A 50 -5.48 -11.39 -9.80
C VAL A 50 -5.83 -10.47 -8.62
N ALA A 51 -5.09 -9.37 -8.48
CA ALA A 51 -5.30 -8.40 -7.41
C ALA A 51 -6.20 -7.25 -7.88
N TYR A 52 -6.72 -6.47 -6.93
CA TYR A 52 -7.61 -5.34 -7.16
C TYR A 52 -6.94 -4.03 -6.72
N PRO A 53 -7.15 -2.89 -7.40
CA PRO A 53 -8.04 -2.67 -8.55
C PRO A 53 -7.51 -3.23 -9.87
N LEU A 54 -8.42 -3.65 -10.76
CA LEU A 54 -8.09 -3.92 -12.16
C LEU A 54 -7.82 -2.59 -12.89
N VAL A 55 -7.08 -2.64 -13.99
CA VAL A 55 -6.68 -1.44 -14.75
C VAL A 55 -7.87 -0.61 -15.23
N ASP A 56 -8.92 -1.24 -15.75
CA ASP A 56 -10.12 -0.54 -16.21
C ASP A 56 -10.84 0.19 -15.06
N GLU A 57 -10.97 -0.46 -13.91
CA GLU A 57 -11.53 0.14 -12.70
C GLU A 57 -10.61 1.23 -12.10
N GLY A 58 -9.30 1.02 -12.15
CA GLY A 58 -8.30 2.00 -11.75
C GLY A 58 -8.37 3.26 -12.59
N LEU A 59 -8.47 3.12 -13.92
CA LEU A 59 -8.59 4.23 -14.86
C LEU A 59 -9.89 5.01 -14.64
N LYS A 60 -11.02 4.32 -14.44
CA LYS A 60 -12.31 4.96 -14.10
C LYS A 60 -12.26 5.81 -12.84
N LYS A 61 -11.38 5.47 -11.89
CA LYS A 61 -11.15 6.29 -10.68
C LYS A 61 -10.18 7.43 -10.99
N ALA A 62 -9.07 7.14 -11.65
CA ALA A 62 -8.01 8.09 -11.95
C ALA A 62 -8.51 9.31 -12.76
N VAL A 63 -9.38 9.10 -13.75
CA VAL A 63 -9.95 10.20 -14.56
C VAL A 63 -10.78 11.19 -13.75
N LYS A 64 -11.28 10.79 -12.57
CA LYS A 64 -12.08 11.66 -11.70
C LYS A 64 -11.23 12.54 -10.79
N LEU A 65 -9.91 12.33 -10.75
CA LEU A 65 -8.99 13.06 -9.87
C LEU A 65 -8.54 14.41 -10.45
N GLY A 66 -8.84 14.71 -11.72
CA GLY A 66 -8.63 16.03 -12.31
C GLY A 66 -7.22 16.31 -12.84
N TYR A 67 -6.35 15.29 -12.95
CA TYR A 67 -5.03 15.43 -13.56
C TYR A 67 -5.13 15.60 -15.09
N LYS A 68 -4.26 16.45 -15.65
CA LYS A 68 -4.25 16.77 -17.09
C LYS A 68 -3.67 15.64 -17.94
N ARG A 69 -2.83 14.80 -17.32
CA ARG A 69 -2.20 13.63 -17.94
C ARG A 69 -2.31 12.42 -17.03
N ILE A 70 -2.54 11.26 -17.63
CA ILE A 70 -2.39 9.96 -16.99
C ILE A 70 -1.34 9.17 -17.77
N ILE A 71 -0.28 8.75 -17.08
CA ILE A 71 0.72 7.84 -17.64
C ILE A 71 0.42 6.43 -17.13
N VAL A 72 0.12 5.49 -18.02
CA VAL A 72 -0.06 4.07 -17.69
C VAL A 72 1.26 3.35 -17.92
N PHE A 73 1.88 2.90 -16.84
CA PHE A 73 3.17 2.22 -16.82
C PHE A 73 3.03 0.74 -16.46
N PRO A 74 3.19 -0.19 -17.43
CA PRO A 74 3.19 -1.62 -17.15
C PRO A 74 4.52 -2.05 -16.50
N TYR A 75 4.49 -2.43 -15.23
CA TYR A 75 5.63 -2.99 -14.51
C TYR A 75 5.82 -4.48 -14.85
N PHE A 76 6.28 -4.73 -16.08
CA PHE A 76 6.46 -6.08 -16.66
C PHE A 76 7.79 -6.17 -17.40
N LEU A 77 8.47 -7.31 -17.27
CA LEU A 77 9.71 -7.61 -18.02
C LEU A 77 9.43 -7.90 -19.50
N PHE A 78 8.34 -8.60 -19.79
CA PHE A 78 8.02 -9.06 -21.13
C PHE A 78 6.66 -8.54 -21.59
N THR A 79 6.53 -8.34 -22.90
CA THR A 79 5.26 -8.09 -23.55
C THR A 79 4.37 -9.35 -23.59
N GLY A 80 3.20 -9.22 -24.21
CA GLY A 80 2.27 -10.30 -24.48
C GLY A 80 0.82 -9.86 -24.32
N ILE A 81 -0.07 -10.85 -24.18
CA ILE A 81 -1.52 -10.62 -24.10
C ILE A 81 -1.89 -9.66 -22.95
N LEU A 82 -1.16 -9.72 -21.83
CA LEU A 82 -1.42 -8.87 -20.67
C LEU A 82 -1.09 -7.40 -20.94
N VAL A 83 0.14 -7.11 -21.40
CA VAL A 83 0.55 -5.73 -21.73
C VAL A 83 -0.33 -5.15 -22.84
N ASN A 84 -0.63 -5.92 -23.88
CA ASN A 84 -1.54 -5.50 -24.94
C ASN A 84 -2.95 -5.15 -24.43
N ARG A 85 -3.43 -5.89 -23.40
CA ARG A 85 -4.73 -5.60 -22.77
C ARG A 85 -4.69 -4.30 -21.95
N ILE A 86 -3.59 -4.07 -21.21
CA ILE A 86 -3.36 -2.82 -20.46
C ILE A 86 -3.43 -1.62 -21.41
N TYR A 87 -2.70 -1.69 -22.53
CA TYR A 87 -2.70 -0.63 -23.54
C TYR A 87 -4.06 -0.40 -24.18
N ARG A 88 -4.81 -1.47 -24.47
CA ARG A 88 -6.18 -1.32 -24.98
C ARG A 88 -7.08 -0.60 -23.98
N TRP A 89 -7.03 -0.92 -22.69
CA TRP A 89 -7.81 -0.19 -21.69
C TRP A 89 -7.39 1.28 -21.56
N ALA A 90 -6.09 1.56 -21.69
CA ALA A 90 -5.60 2.94 -21.75
C ALA A 90 -6.15 3.66 -22.99
N ASP A 91 -6.09 3.03 -24.17
CA ASP A 91 -6.61 3.61 -25.42
C ASP A 91 -8.12 3.89 -25.33
N GLU A 92 -8.92 2.91 -24.89
CA GLU A 92 -10.37 3.07 -24.66
C GLU A 92 -10.68 4.20 -23.67
N CYS A 93 -9.88 4.33 -22.59
CA CYS A 93 -10.03 5.40 -21.62
C CYS A 93 -9.66 6.77 -22.21
N GLY A 94 -8.59 6.85 -23.00
CA GLY A 94 -8.19 8.09 -23.68
C GLY A 94 -9.21 8.54 -24.72
N GLU A 95 -9.83 7.60 -25.46
CA GLU A 95 -10.93 7.89 -26.39
C GLU A 95 -12.17 8.43 -25.67
N ALA A 96 -12.48 7.90 -24.49
CA ALA A 96 -13.61 8.34 -23.67
C ALA A 96 -13.37 9.69 -22.96
N HIS A 97 -12.11 10.10 -22.78
CA HIS A 97 -11.69 11.29 -22.03
C HIS A 97 -10.66 12.12 -22.82
N PRO A 98 -11.06 12.75 -23.95
CA PRO A 98 -10.14 13.45 -24.85
C PRO A 98 -9.50 14.71 -24.26
N ASP A 99 -10.02 15.20 -23.13
CA ASP A 99 -9.47 16.31 -22.34
C ASP A 99 -8.26 15.90 -21.49
N ILE A 100 -8.07 14.59 -21.24
CA ILE A 100 -6.94 14.04 -20.49
C ILE A 100 -5.94 13.46 -21.47
N GLN A 101 -4.67 13.84 -21.36
CA GLN A 101 -3.62 13.21 -22.14
C GLN A 101 -3.33 11.81 -21.58
N MET A 102 -3.82 10.77 -22.25
CA MET A 102 -3.49 9.39 -21.94
C MET A 102 -2.16 8.99 -22.59
N VAL A 103 -1.19 8.60 -21.79
CA VAL A 103 0.15 8.19 -22.25
C VAL A 103 0.41 6.75 -21.82
N LYS A 104 0.78 5.91 -22.79
CA LYS A 104 1.21 4.53 -22.54
C LYS A 104 2.74 4.52 -22.44
N ALA A 105 3.28 4.36 -21.24
CA ALA A 105 4.71 4.16 -21.09
C ALA A 105 5.09 2.76 -21.57
N SER A 106 6.34 2.58 -22.02
CA SER A 106 6.86 1.25 -22.31
C SER A 106 6.88 0.40 -21.04
N TYR A 107 6.74 -0.91 -21.21
CA TYR A 107 7.12 -1.87 -20.17
C TYR A 107 8.65 -1.93 -20.06
N LEU A 108 9.18 -2.60 -19.02
CA LEU A 108 10.62 -2.62 -18.74
C LEU A 108 11.41 -3.14 -19.95
N ASN A 109 11.06 -4.32 -20.49
CA ASN A 109 11.78 -4.93 -21.60
C ASN A 109 13.26 -5.21 -21.25
N ASP A 110 14.11 -5.38 -22.26
CA ASP A 110 15.54 -5.67 -22.18
C ASP A 110 16.41 -4.42 -21.97
N GLN A 111 16.11 -3.62 -20.94
CA GLN A 111 16.95 -2.48 -20.56
C GLN A 111 18.28 -2.98 -20.00
N GLU A 112 19.37 -2.31 -20.37
CA GLU A 112 20.73 -2.67 -19.93
C GLU A 112 20.82 -2.74 -18.40
N ASP A 113 20.36 -1.72 -17.68
CA ASP A 113 20.36 -1.67 -16.21
C ASP A 113 19.63 -2.85 -15.56
N LEU A 114 18.55 -3.33 -16.20
CA LEU A 114 17.79 -4.47 -15.72
C LEU A 114 18.55 -5.77 -15.92
N ILE A 115 19.23 -5.92 -17.05
CA ILE A 115 20.08 -7.07 -17.35
C ILE A 115 21.25 -7.11 -16.36
N ASP A 116 21.87 -5.97 -16.08
CA ASP A 116 22.95 -5.85 -15.09
C ASP A 116 22.44 -6.23 -13.70
N CYS A 117 21.27 -5.75 -13.29
CA CYS A 117 20.65 -6.16 -12.03
C CYS A 117 20.42 -7.68 -11.95
N PHE A 118 20.04 -8.34 -13.07
CA PHE A 118 19.92 -9.79 -13.11
C PHE A 118 21.28 -10.49 -12.98
N ALA A 119 22.32 -9.97 -13.66
CA ALA A 119 23.68 -10.50 -13.58
C ALA A 119 24.22 -10.41 -12.14
N ASP A 120 24.08 -9.25 -11.50
CA ASP A 120 24.47 -9.02 -10.10
C ASP A 120 23.79 -10.02 -9.16
N ARG A 121 22.50 -10.29 -9.37
CA ARG A 121 21.76 -11.28 -8.56
C ARG A 121 22.29 -12.69 -8.76
N VAL A 122 22.70 -13.06 -9.97
CA VAL A 122 23.33 -14.37 -10.22
C VAL A 122 24.67 -14.46 -9.52
N GLU A 123 25.50 -13.41 -9.62
CA GLU A 123 26.81 -13.37 -8.97
C GLU A 123 26.71 -13.43 -7.44
N GLU A 124 25.80 -12.67 -6.83
CA GLU A 124 25.56 -12.70 -5.38
C GLU A 124 25.14 -14.08 -4.88
N VAL A 125 24.31 -14.80 -5.65
CA VAL A 125 23.89 -16.16 -5.31
C VAL A 125 25.09 -17.12 -5.38
N LEU A 126 25.97 -16.95 -6.37
CA LEU A 126 27.17 -17.77 -6.50
C LEU A 126 28.19 -17.49 -5.38
N LEU A 127 28.26 -16.25 -4.91
CA LEU A 127 29.17 -15.82 -3.84
C LEU A 127 28.60 -16.01 -2.42
N GLY A 128 27.28 -16.22 -2.29
CA GLY A 128 26.60 -16.37 -1.01
C GLY A 128 26.30 -15.05 -0.28
N ASP A 129 26.35 -13.92 -1.00
CA ASP A 129 26.16 -12.57 -0.47
C ASP A 129 24.73 -12.02 -0.65
N ASN A 130 23.78 -12.88 -1.00
CA ASN A 130 22.40 -12.48 -1.33
C ASN A 130 21.64 -11.88 -0.12
N LYS A 131 21.54 -10.55 -0.05
CA LYS A 131 20.84 -9.84 1.04
C LYS A 131 19.36 -9.62 0.72
N MET A 132 18.55 -10.65 0.92
CA MET A 132 17.12 -10.69 0.52
C MET A 132 16.23 -9.58 1.09
N ASN A 133 16.57 -8.90 2.20
CA ASN A 133 15.73 -7.88 2.82
C ASN A 133 16.20 -6.43 2.61
N CYS A 134 17.32 -6.20 1.93
CA CYS A 134 17.98 -4.88 1.89
C CYS A 134 18.13 -4.28 0.49
N LEU A 135 17.67 -4.96 -0.56
CA LEU A 135 17.80 -4.54 -1.97
C LEU A 135 17.07 -3.25 -2.34
N LEU A 136 16.21 -2.76 -1.46
CA LEU A 136 15.46 -1.52 -1.67
C LEU A 136 15.57 -0.62 -0.42
N CYS A 137 16.72 -0.68 0.24
CA CYS A 137 17.07 0.16 1.36
C CYS A 137 17.79 1.40 0.84
N LYS A 138 17.21 2.59 0.99
CA LYS A 138 17.81 3.86 0.53
C LYS A 138 19.21 4.14 1.11
N TYR A 139 19.56 3.50 2.23
CA TYR A 139 20.87 3.61 2.85
C TYR A 139 21.95 2.72 2.22
N ARG A 140 21.55 1.75 1.38
CA ARG A 140 22.46 0.79 0.74
C ARG A 140 22.42 0.86 -0.79
N GLU A 141 21.28 1.24 -1.34
CA GLU A 141 21.04 1.32 -2.77
C GLU A 141 20.58 2.74 -3.14
N GLN A 142 20.96 3.20 -4.33
CA GLN A 142 20.48 4.49 -4.84
C GLN A 142 18.98 4.37 -5.17
N ILE A 143 18.17 5.17 -4.47
CA ILE A 143 16.73 5.29 -4.69
C ILE A 143 16.46 6.69 -5.24
N ILE A 144 15.60 6.78 -6.24
CA ILE A 144 15.22 8.04 -6.89
C ILE A 144 14.72 9.04 -5.84
N GLY A 145 15.30 10.25 -5.82
CA GLY A 145 14.98 11.31 -4.86
C GLY A 145 15.66 11.17 -3.49
N TYR A 146 16.50 10.15 -3.31
CA TYR A 146 17.26 9.88 -2.09
C TYR A 146 18.73 9.57 -2.42
N GLU A 147 19.26 10.11 -3.51
CA GLU A 147 20.62 9.86 -4.00
C GLU A 147 21.69 10.17 -2.95
N ASP A 148 21.48 11.23 -2.16
CA ASP A 148 22.43 11.68 -1.12
C ASP A 148 22.42 10.83 0.15
N GLU A 149 21.52 9.84 0.27
CA GLU A 149 21.40 8.99 1.45
C GLU A 149 22.16 7.65 1.33
N VAL A 150 22.74 7.35 0.18
CA VAL A 150 23.48 6.09 0.01
C VAL A 150 24.72 6.09 0.89
N GLY A 151 24.84 5.07 1.75
CA GLY A 151 25.95 4.92 2.68
C GLY A 151 25.86 5.76 3.95
N VAL A 152 24.83 6.60 4.12
CA VAL A 152 24.64 7.35 5.38
C VAL A 152 24.10 6.41 6.48
N PRO A 153 24.45 6.64 7.76
CA PRO A 153 23.89 5.88 8.85
C PRO A 153 22.36 5.98 8.87
N GLN A 154 21.68 4.84 9.04
CA GLN A 154 20.23 4.84 9.23
C GLN A 154 19.89 5.60 10.52
N VAL A 155 19.14 6.68 10.37
CA VAL A 155 18.59 7.46 11.49
C VAL A 155 17.07 7.28 11.54
N GLY A 156 16.51 7.10 12.73
CA GLY A 156 15.07 6.98 12.89
C GLY A 156 14.37 8.29 12.52
N HIS A 157 13.46 8.25 11.56
CA HIS A 157 12.70 9.46 11.15
C HIS A 157 11.60 9.87 12.16
N HIS A 158 11.51 9.20 13.31
CA HIS A 158 10.50 9.41 14.34
C HIS A 158 11.13 9.98 15.62
N HIS A 159 11.80 11.12 15.55
CA HIS A 159 12.13 11.87 16.78
C HIS A 159 10.86 12.29 17.56
N HIS A 160 9.67 12.27 16.93
CA HIS A 160 8.40 12.69 17.54
C HIS A 160 7.44 11.58 17.97
N VAL A 161 7.69 10.32 17.61
CA VAL A 161 6.84 9.18 18.03
C VAL A 161 7.72 8.11 18.63
N VAL A 162 8.14 8.37 19.86
CA VAL A 162 8.69 7.35 20.76
C VAL A 162 7.50 6.76 21.51
N GLY A 163 7.40 5.43 21.55
CA GLY A 163 6.34 4.76 22.29
C GLY A 163 6.32 5.19 23.76
N VAL A 164 5.13 5.19 24.38
CA VAL A 164 4.98 5.44 25.82
C VAL A 164 5.91 4.53 26.60
N GLY A 165 6.83 5.13 27.39
CA GLY A 165 7.64 4.42 28.38
C GLY A 165 9.08 4.06 28.00
N THR A 166 9.70 4.69 27.00
CA THR A 166 11.12 4.44 26.66
C THR A 166 12.08 5.58 27.01
N ASP A 167 11.83 6.31 28.09
CA ASP A 167 12.79 7.22 28.72
C ASP A 167 13.40 6.56 29.98
N GLY A 168 14.39 5.71 29.74
CA GLY A 168 15.46 5.50 30.70
C GLY A 168 16.35 6.74 30.75
N HIS A 169 16.58 7.23 31.98
CA HIS A 169 17.44 8.35 32.39
C HIS A 169 16.76 9.73 32.44
N GLY A 170 16.12 10.01 33.59
CA GLY A 170 15.81 11.37 34.03
C GLY A 170 14.38 11.82 33.81
N ALA A 171 13.40 11.04 34.28
CA ALA A 171 12.01 11.50 34.42
C ALA A 171 11.91 12.54 35.55
N GLU A 172 12.39 13.76 35.32
CA GLU A 172 12.01 14.92 36.10
C GLU A 172 10.62 15.37 35.64
N ASP A 173 9.63 14.92 36.41
CA ASP A 173 8.38 15.59 36.76
C ASP A 173 8.00 16.83 35.94
N HIS A 174 7.34 16.59 34.80
CA HIS A 174 6.36 17.53 34.28
C HIS A 174 4.98 16.89 34.36
N GLY A 175 4.44 16.92 35.58
CA GLY A 175 3.06 16.58 35.89
C GLY A 175 2.07 17.22 34.90
N VAL A 176 1.46 16.37 34.08
CA VAL A 176 0.25 16.74 33.35
C VAL A 176 -0.88 16.78 34.37
N TYR A 177 -1.26 18.00 34.73
CA TYR A 177 -2.46 18.35 35.47
C TYR A 177 -3.67 17.58 34.92
N HIS A 178 -4.12 16.54 35.63
CA HIS A 178 -5.47 16.03 35.46
C HIS A 178 -6.44 17.06 36.05
N GLY A 179 -6.94 17.93 35.18
CA GLY A 179 -8.02 18.86 35.49
C GLY A 179 -9.22 18.11 36.05
N LYS A 180 -9.52 18.34 37.32
CA LYS A 180 -10.79 17.97 37.95
C LYS A 180 -11.91 18.76 37.28
N HIS A 181 -12.64 18.15 36.36
CA HIS A 181 -13.95 18.64 35.95
C HIS A 181 -15.03 17.80 36.62
N GLY A 182 -15.60 18.37 37.68
CA GLY A 182 -16.80 17.86 38.33
C GLY A 182 -18.01 18.10 37.44
N HIS A 183 -18.76 17.03 37.19
CA HIS A 183 -20.14 17.14 36.72
C HIS A 183 -21.02 16.43 37.74
N HIS A 184 -21.66 17.25 38.58
CA HIS A 184 -22.80 16.85 39.39
C HIS A 184 -24.00 16.66 38.48
N HIS A 185 -24.51 15.43 38.38
CA HIS A 185 -25.89 15.19 37.99
C HIS A 185 -26.49 14.20 38.99
N GLY A 186 -27.36 14.74 39.85
CA GLY A 186 -28.14 13.96 40.77
C GLY A 186 -29.27 13.26 40.05
N HIS A 187 -29.36 11.95 40.21
CA HIS A 187 -30.61 11.21 40.09
C HIS A 187 -30.65 10.15 41.20
N SER A 188 -31.57 10.39 42.12
CA SER A 188 -32.03 9.47 43.15
C SER A 188 -32.78 8.32 42.51
N HIS A 189 -32.28 7.09 42.64
CA HIS A 189 -33.11 5.90 42.52
C HIS A 189 -32.75 4.92 43.62
N ASP A 190 -33.73 4.79 44.52
CA ASP A 190 -33.80 3.89 45.66
C ASP A 190 -34.16 2.49 45.13
N HIS A 191 -33.27 1.52 45.28
CA HIS A 191 -33.61 0.11 45.05
C HIS A 191 -32.92 -0.78 46.09
N SER A 192 -33.73 -1.18 47.06
CA SER A 192 -33.49 -2.27 48.00
C SER A 192 -33.27 -3.59 47.28
N HIS A 193 -32.14 -4.24 47.53
CA HIS A 193 -31.86 -5.61 47.09
C HIS A 193 -32.19 -6.58 48.23
N ASP A 194 -33.26 -7.35 48.06
CA ASP A 194 -33.50 -8.58 48.81
C ASP A 194 -33.00 -9.79 48.03
N HIS A 195 -32.24 -10.64 48.73
CA HIS A 195 -31.64 -11.87 48.22
C HIS A 195 -32.63 -13.03 48.19
N ALA A 196 -32.64 -13.81 47.12
CA ALA A 196 -32.98 -15.23 47.17
C ALA A 196 -32.38 -15.99 45.97
N HIS A 197 -31.38 -16.83 46.25
CA HIS A 197 -30.90 -17.86 45.33
C HIS A 197 -31.75 -19.12 45.52
N GLY A 198 -32.51 -19.50 44.49
CA GLY A 198 -33.23 -20.77 44.41
C GLY A 198 -32.65 -21.62 43.27
N HIS A 199 -32.05 -22.75 43.64
CA HIS A 199 -31.54 -23.78 42.72
C HIS A 199 -32.68 -24.57 42.09
N SER A 200 -32.55 -24.96 40.82
CA SER A 200 -33.10 -26.23 40.33
C SER A 200 -32.36 -26.73 39.10
N HIS A 201 -31.84 -27.96 39.22
CA HIS A 201 -31.30 -28.79 38.15
C HIS A 201 -32.42 -29.35 37.25
N GLY A 202 -32.10 -29.63 35.98
CA GLY A 202 -32.93 -30.41 35.09
C GLY A 202 -32.13 -30.87 33.87
N HIS A 203 -31.89 -32.17 33.79
CA HIS A 203 -31.11 -32.85 32.76
C HIS A 203 -31.87 -33.03 31.43
N ASP A 204 -31.04 -33.25 30.41
CA ASP A 204 -31.13 -34.30 29.38
C ASP A 204 -31.67 -34.07 27.96
N HIS A 205 -30.73 -34.34 27.05
CA HIS A 205 -30.74 -35.12 25.81
C HIS A 205 -31.76 -34.87 24.69
N GLY A 206 -31.23 -34.73 23.47
CA GLY A 206 -31.96 -34.97 22.23
C GLY A 206 -31.16 -34.57 20.99
N HIS A 207 -30.38 -35.50 20.46
CA HIS A 207 -29.77 -35.42 19.12
C HIS A 207 -30.84 -35.34 18.02
N ALA A 208 -30.57 -34.61 16.94
CA ALA A 208 -30.77 -35.11 15.56
C ALA A 208 -30.23 -34.11 14.52
N HIS A 209 -29.43 -34.65 13.60
CA HIS A 209 -29.09 -34.06 12.32
C HIS A 209 -30.26 -34.24 11.34
N SER A 210 -30.44 -33.28 10.43
CA SER A 210 -30.93 -33.58 9.09
C SER A 210 -30.40 -32.54 8.11
N HIS A 211 -29.59 -33.01 7.17
CA HIS A 211 -29.45 -32.43 5.85
C HIS A 211 -30.84 -32.35 5.20
N ASP A 212 -31.10 -31.32 4.41
CA ASP A 212 -31.74 -31.58 3.13
C ASP A 212 -31.27 -30.62 2.05
N ASP A 213 -31.04 -31.27 0.92
CA ASP A 213 -30.59 -30.79 -0.37
C ASP A 213 -31.83 -30.54 -1.26
N LYS A 214 -31.60 -29.99 -2.45
CA LYS A 214 -32.55 -29.80 -3.57
C LYS A 214 -33.44 -28.55 -3.47
N SER A 215 -33.57 -27.76 -4.53
CA SER A 215 -33.54 -28.11 -5.97
C SER A 215 -32.97 -27.00 -6.83
#